data_AF-A0A7X8VQ45-F1
#
_entry.id   AF-A0A7X8VQ45-F1
#
_cell.length_a   1.000
_cell.length_b   1.000
_cell.length_c   1.000
_cell.angle_alpha   90.00
_cell.angle_beta   90.00
_cell.angle_gamma   90.00
#
_symmetry.space_group_name_H-M   'P 1'
#
loop_
_entity.id
_entity.type
_entity.pdbx_description
1 polymer ?
#
loop_
_entity_poly.entity_id
_entity_poly.type
_entity_poly.pdbx_seq_one_letter_code
_entity_poly.pdbx_strand_id
1 'polypeptide(L)'
;MLNPQEKIISLENLGAWRQARASKSGKLVFTNGVFDLLHRGHLQYLQEAALLGELLVCINDDASVRRLKGRERPLLSAEDRAFMLASLQAVSAVCVFSGDRASEAISLASPDIYVKGGDYCEDSLNREEYAVLKSINAQIKFIPFVENYSSSSLLERIKAMSSVKPGADWPEQLDPALALLYSRRSIRKFSAEAVAQETLRELIKAGMAAPSARARNPWEFVIVQDEARKHELAGLLPAGAFLANAAATIVVCGDIDKAHDQAESFMLQDCSLAAQNILLAITAFGLGACCLGIHPRQDRIIAVQNMFKLPKNIIPVLGITLGWPQEHKEPRSNFREEALHWY
;
A
#
# COMPACT_ATOMS: atom_id res chain seq x y z
N MET A 1 36.36 -1.33 -3.70
CA MET A 1 34.92 -1.67 -3.76
C MET A 1 34.77 -2.84 -4.71
N LEU A 2 34.02 -3.88 -4.34
CA LEU A 2 33.66 -4.94 -5.28
C LEU A 2 32.69 -4.37 -6.31
N ASN A 3 32.96 -4.55 -7.59
CA ASN A 3 32.06 -4.13 -8.67
C ASN A 3 30.92 -5.16 -8.77
N PRO A 4 29.63 -4.79 -8.56
CA PRO A 4 28.51 -5.72 -8.66
C PRO A 4 28.46 -6.48 -9.99
N GLN A 5 28.94 -5.87 -11.08
CA GLN A 5 28.98 -6.51 -12.40
C GLN A 5 29.77 -7.82 -12.40
N GLU A 6 30.79 -7.97 -11.56
CA GLU A 6 31.62 -9.18 -11.46
C GLU A 6 30.87 -10.40 -10.91
N LYS A 7 29.73 -10.17 -10.24
CA LYS A 7 28.86 -11.24 -9.75
C LYS A 7 27.81 -11.67 -10.78
N ILE A 8 27.64 -10.94 -11.88
CA ILE A 8 26.64 -11.24 -12.90
C ILE A 8 27.25 -12.17 -13.96
N ILE A 9 26.66 -13.34 -14.13
CA ILE A 9 27.17 -14.42 -14.99
C ILE A 9 26.13 -14.70 -16.06
N SER A 10 26.57 -14.89 -17.31
CA SER A 10 25.68 -15.35 -18.38
C SER A 10 25.33 -16.82 -18.19
N LEU A 11 24.15 -17.22 -18.65
CA LEU A 11 23.69 -18.60 -18.58
C LEU A 11 24.69 -19.57 -19.26
N GLU A 12 25.25 -19.17 -20.40
CA GLU A 12 26.26 -19.92 -21.14
C GLU A 12 27.52 -20.23 -20.30
N ASN A 13 27.91 -19.30 -19.42
CA ASN A 13 29.10 -19.44 -18.58
C ASN A 13 28.80 -20.06 -17.21
N LEU A 14 27.53 -20.35 -16.89
CA LEU A 14 27.12 -20.79 -15.56
C LEU A 14 27.74 -22.13 -15.15
N GLY A 15 27.82 -23.09 -16.08
CA GLY A 15 28.46 -24.39 -15.84
C GLY A 15 29.95 -24.27 -15.55
N ALA A 16 30.68 -23.49 -16.36
CA ALA A 16 32.11 -23.22 -16.14
C ALA A 16 32.34 -22.49 -14.80
N TRP A 17 31.48 -21.52 -14.48
CA TRP A 17 31.51 -20.81 -13.21
C TRP A 17 31.30 -21.74 -12.00
N ARG A 18 30.38 -22.71 -12.09
CA ARG A 18 30.18 -23.73 -11.06
C ARG A 18 31.42 -24.60 -10.88
N GLN A 19 31.98 -25.11 -11.98
CA GLN A 19 33.16 -25.98 -11.94
C GLN A 19 34.35 -25.31 -11.25
N ALA A 20 34.58 -24.02 -11.53
CA ALA A 20 35.64 -23.24 -10.88
C ALA A 20 35.47 -23.05 -9.36
N ARG A 21 34.25 -23.24 -8.83
CA ARG A 21 33.91 -23.11 -7.41
C ARG A 21 33.78 -24.42 -6.67
N ALA A 22 33.56 -25.54 -7.37
CA ALA A 22 33.49 -26.86 -6.76
C ALA A 22 34.74 -27.20 -5.92
N SER A 23 35.90 -26.60 -6.24
CA SER A 23 37.16 -26.77 -5.50
C SER A 23 37.28 -25.91 -4.23
N LYS A 24 36.36 -24.96 -3.97
CA LYS A 24 36.48 -23.95 -2.90
C LYS A 24 35.75 -24.27 -1.58
N SER A 25 35.34 -25.52 -1.35
CA SER A 25 34.82 -26.04 -0.06
C SER A 25 33.47 -25.49 0.46
N GLY A 26 32.66 -24.85 -0.37
CA GLY A 26 31.32 -24.36 0.00
C GLY A 26 30.17 -25.08 -0.71
N LYS A 27 29.01 -25.22 -0.04
CA LYS A 27 27.75 -25.63 -0.69
C LYS A 27 27.24 -24.49 -1.57
N LEU A 28 26.80 -24.80 -2.78
CA LEU A 28 26.10 -23.87 -3.64
C LEU A 28 24.61 -23.89 -3.31
N VAL A 29 24.09 -22.72 -2.96
CA VAL A 29 22.67 -22.46 -2.72
C VAL A 29 22.10 -21.78 -3.95
N PHE A 30 21.01 -22.32 -4.48
CA PHE A 30 20.31 -21.78 -5.64
C PHE A 30 18.93 -21.28 -5.24
N THR A 31 18.57 -20.10 -5.73
CA THR A 31 17.19 -19.60 -5.70
C THR A 31 16.84 -18.98 -7.05
N ASN A 32 15.57 -19.02 -7.43
CA ASN A 32 15.08 -18.28 -8.58
C ASN A 32 13.77 -17.51 -8.33
N GLY A 33 13.61 -16.44 -9.09
CA GLY A 33 12.39 -15.63 -9.09
C GLY A 33 12.51 -14.41 -9.98
N VAL A 34 11.43 -13.62 -10.03
CA VAL A 34 11.38 -12.39 -10.83
C VAL A 34 12.23 -11.27 -10.21
N PHE A 35 12.15 -11.10 -8.87
CA PHE A 35 12.84 -10.04 -8.11
C PHE A 35 12.72 -8.64 -8.74
N ASP A 36 11.50 -8.24 -9.11
CA ASP A 36 11.27 -6.99 -9.83
C ASP A 36 11.61 -5.76 -8.97
N LEU A 37 10.85 -5.56 -7.88
CA LEU A 37 11.18 -4.58 -6.84
C LEU A 37 11.50 -5.35 -5.56
N LEU A 38 12.67 -5.05 -4.99
CA LEU A 38 13.07 -5.61 -3.71
C LEU A 38 12.26 -4.97 -2.58
N HIS A 39 11.92 -5.78 -1.59
CA HIS A 39 11.26 -5.37 -0.36
C HIS A 39 11.79 -6.23 0.79
N ARG A 40 11.41 -5.89 2.04
CA ARG A 40 11.89 -6.59 3.25
C ARG A 40 11.81 -8.11 3.15
N GLY A 41 10.69 -8.65 2.68
CA GLY A 41 10.51 -10.09 2.45
C GLY A 41 11.61 -10.72 1.57
N HIS A 42 11.93 -10.14 0.40
CA HIS A 42 13.03 -10.63 -0.44
C HIS A 42 14.39 -10.54 0.25
N LEU A 43 14.66 -9.44 0.96
CA LEU A 43 15.96 -9.23 1.60
C LEU A 43 16.20 -10.23 2.74
N GLN A 44 15.19 -10.47 3.58
CA GLN A 44 15.29 -11.46 4.66
C GLN A 44 15.42 -12.88 4.11
N TYR A 45 14.60 -13.21 3.10
CA TYR A 45 14.69 -14.48 2.38
C TYR A 45 16.09 -14.78 1.83
N LEU A 46 16.69 -13.81 1.13
CA LEU A 46 18.03 -13.95 0.56
C LEU A 46 19.11 -14.03 1.64
N GLN A 47 18.95 -13.31 2.75
CA GLN A 47 19.86 -13.41 3.91
C GLN A 47 19.82 -14.80 4.53
N GLU A 48 18.64 -15.36 4.76
CA GLU A 48 18.48 -16.70 5.31
C GLU A 48 19.01 -17.80 4.36
N ALA A 49 18.79 -17.64 3.05
CA ALA A 49 19.35 -18.55 2.05
C ALA A 49 20.89 -18.53 2.04
N ALA A 50 21.50 -17.35 2.20
CA ALA A 50 22.96 -17.19 2.25
C ALA A 50 23.61 -17.83 3.49
N LEU A 51 22.86 -18.11 4.56
CA LEU A 51 23.38 -18.85 5.72
C LEU A 51 23.67 -20.33 5.41
N LEU A 52 23.15 -20.83 4.29
CA LEU A 52 23.29 -22.24 3.89
C LEU A 52 24.51 -22.50 2.99
N GLY A 53 25.15 -21.44 2.47
CA GLY A 53 26.29 -21.54 1.55
C GLY A 53 26.42 -20.34 0.61
N GLU A 54 27.18 -20.49 -0.48
CA GLU A 54 27.30 -19.44 -1.51
C GLU A 54 25.98 -19.31 -2.27
N LEU A 55 25.41 -18.10 -2.33
CA LEU A 55 24.09 -17.88 -2.89
C LEU A 55 24.16 -17.43 -4.35
N LEU A 56 23.66 -18.29 -5.25
CA LEU A 56 23.35 -17.97 -6.64
C LEU A 56 21.87 -17.63 -6.77
N VAL A 57 21.58 -16.43 -7.28
CA VAL A 57 20.22 -15.97 -7.59
C VAL A 57 20.01 -15.98 -9.10
N CYS A 58 19.12 -16.83 -9.59
CA CYS A 58 18.73 -16.86 -10.99
C CYS A 58 17.43 -16.07 -11.21
N ILE A 59 17.43 -15.14 -12.16
CA ILE A 59 16.26 -14.30 -12.45
C ILE A 59 15.77 -14.46 -13.87
N ASN A 60 14.46 -14.39 -14.06
CA ASN A 60 13.83 -14.40 -15.37
C ASN A 60 14.22 -13.15 -16.18
N ASP A 61 14.40 -13.28 -17.49
CA ASP A 61 14.50 -12.15 -18.42
C ASP A 61 13.17 -11.37 -18.56
N ASP A 62 13.20 -10.21 -19.21
CA ASP A 62 12.04 -9.33 -19.30
C ASP A 62 10.88 -9.94 -20.09
N ALA A 63 11.19 -10.72 -21.13
CA ALA A 63 10.18 -11.40 -21.93
C ALA A 63 9.42 -12.45 -21.11
N SER A 64 10.12 -13.19 -20.27
CA SER A 64 9.54 -14.22 -19.40
C SER A 64 8.74 -13.60 -18.26
N VAL A 65 9.22 -12.50 -17.69
CA VAL A 65 8.43 -11.77 -16.69
C VAL A 65 7.12 -11.22 -17.29
N ARG A 66 7.15 -10.67 -18.52
CA ARG A 66 5.94 -10.23 -19.22
C ARG A 66 4.92 -11.34 -19.41
N ARG A 67 5.36 -12.56 -19.77
CA ARG A 67 4.48 -13.73 -19.90
C ARG A 67 3.90 -14.16 -18.55
N LEU A 68 4.73 -14.20 -17.50
CA LEU A 68 4.34 -14.66 -16.17
C LEU A 68 3.46 -13.69 -15.39
N LYS A 69 3.65 -12.38 -15.57
CA LYS A 69 3.05 -11.32 -14.74
C LYS A 69 2.22 -10.30 -15.52
N GLY A 70 2.20 -10.40 -16.85
CA GLY A 70 1.47 -9.50 -17.74
C GLY A 70 2.33 -8.38 -18.33
N ARG A 71 1.77 -7.68 -19.33
CA ARG A 71 2.47 -6.68 -20.17
C ARG A 71 3.10 -5.50 -19.42
N GLU A 72 2.62 -5.19 -18.22
CA GLU A 72 3.08 -4.05 -17.41
C GLU A 72 4.30 -4.40 -16.52
N ARG A 73 4.83 -5.62 -16.63
CA ARG A 73 5.95 -6.13 -15.84
C ARG A 73 7.01 -6.71 -16.79
N PRO A 74 8.31 -6.63 -16.48
CA PRO A 74 8.87 -6.08 -15.24
C PRO A 74 8.86 -4.55 -15.24
N LEU A 75 9.00 -3.95 -14.05
CA LEU A 75 9.22 -2.51 -13.91
C LEU A 75 10.69 -2.14 -14.12
N LEU A 76 11.59 -3.02 -13.68
CA LEU A 76 13.03 -2.87 -13.84
C LEU A 76 13.55 -3.89 -14.85
N SER A 77 14.47 -3.46 -15.71
CA SER A 77 15.07 -4.33 -16.71
C SER A 77 15.80 -5.52 -16.05
N ALA A 78 16.01 -6.60 -16.80
CA ALA A 78 16.78 -7.74 -16.30
C ALA A 78 18.20 -7.34 -15.85
N GLU A 79 18.79 -6.36 -16.55
CA GLU A 79 20.08 -5.77 -16.20
C GLU A 79 20.03 -5.07 -14.83
N ASP A 80 19.06 -4.18 -14.63
CA ASP A 80 18.90 -3.45 -13.37
C ASP A 80 18.59 -4.38 -12.20
N ARG A 81 17.71 -5.37 -12.42
CA ARG A 81 17.38 -6.39 -11.42
C ARG A 81 18.60 -7.21 -11.04
N ALA A 82 19.41 -7.61 -12.02
CA ALA A 82 20.64 -8.34 -11.76
C ALA A 82 21.66 -7.48 -10.99
N PHE A 83 21.81 -6.21 -11.36
CA PHE A 83 22.71 -5.28 -10.70
C PHE A 83 22.32 -5.02 -9.24
N MET A 84 21.03 -4.82 -8.97
CA MET A 84 20.51 -4.65 -7.61
C MET A 84 20.81 -5.89 -6.75
N LEU A 85 20.53 -7.08 -7.26
CA LEU A 85 20.78 -8.33 -6.55
C LEU A 85 22.27 -8.55 -6.30
N ALA A 86 23.12 -8.32 -7.31
CA ALA A 86 24.56 -8.44 -7.20
C ALA A 86 25.15 -7.46 -6.16
N SER A 87 24.52 -6.31 -5.98
CA SER A 87 24.91 -5.32 -4.98
C SER A 87 24.63 -5.77 -3.54
N LEU A 88 23.82 -6.81 -3.32
CA LEU A 88 23.53 -7.33 -1.99
C LEU A 88 24.71 -8.14 -1.44
N GLN A 89 25.02 -7.93 -0.15
CA GLN A 89 26.06 -8.68 0.55
C GLN A 89 25.77 -10.19 0.60
N ALA A 90 24.49 -10.56 0.73
CA ALA A 90 24.05 -11.95 0.80
C ALA A 90 24.20 -12.71 -0.52
N VAL A 91 24.32 -12.02 -1.65
CA VAL A 91 24.32 -12.63 -2.99
C VAL A 91 25.74 -12.80 -3.49
N SER A 92 26.14 -14.04 -3.76
CA SER A 92 27.45 -14.40 -4.28
C SER A 92 27.52 -14.30 -5.80
N ALA A 93 26.40 -14.56 -6.48
CA ALA A 93 26.30 -14.53 -7.93
C ALA A 93 24.85 -14.32 -8.40
N VAL A 94 24.69 -13.76 -9.60
CA VAL A 94 23.40 -13.59 -10.27
C VAL A 94 23.50 -14.09 -11.69
N CYS A 95 22.46 -14.78 -12.17
CA CYS A 95 22.35 -15.21 -13.56
C CYS A 95 20.96 -14.88 -14.11
N VAL A 96 20.89 -14.33 -15.31
CA VAL A 96 19.62 -14.11 -16.02
C VAL A 96 19.36 -15.35 -16.89
N PHE A 97 18.12 -15.86 -16.88
CA PHE A 97 17.71 -16.96 -17.75
C PHE A 97 16.43 -16.60 -18.52
N SER A 98 16.31 -17.17 -19.71
CA SER A 98 15.10 -17.08 -20.54
C SER A 98 14.19 -18.28 -20.28
N GLY A 99 12.88 -18.06 -20.36
CA GLY A 99 11.88 -19.08 -20.12
C GLY A 99 11.18 -18.94 -18.77
N ASP A 100 10.06 -19.63 -18.66
CA ASP A 100 9.17 -19.53 -17.50
C ASP A 100 9.65 -20.40 -16.32
N ARG A 101 10.62 -21.29 -16.59
CA ARG A 101 11.18 -22.29 -15.66
C ARG A 101 12.70 -22.15 -15.61
N ALA A 102 13.28 -22.34 -14.43
CA ALA A 102 14.72 -22.30 -14.23
C ALA A 102 15.41 -23.65 -14.47
N SER A 103 14.73 -24.64 -15.03
CA SER A 103 15.22 -26.02 -15.19
C SER A 103 16.61 -26.10 -15.85
N GLU A 104 16.85 -25.32 -16.91
CA GLU A 104 18.15 -25.24 -17.58
C GLU A 104 19.22 -24.65 -16.66
N ALA A 105 18.92 -23.52 -16.01
CA ALA A 105 19.84 -22.88 -15.07
C ALA A 105 20.16 -23.79 -13.87
N ILE A 106 19.18 -24.54 -13.36
CA ILE A 106 19.38 -25.54 -12.30
C ILE A 106 20.32 -26.65 -12.79
N SER A 107 20.09 -27.18 -13.99
CA SER A 107 20.93 -28.24 -14.57
C SER A 107 22.38 -27.79 -14.76
N LEU A 108 22.60 -26.57 -15.24
CA LEU A 108 23.93 -26.00 -15.45
C LEU A 108 24.64 -25.67 -14.13
N ALA A 109 23.90 -25.11 -13.15
CA ALA A 109 24.45 -24.73 -11.86
C ALA A 109 24.73 -25.94 -10.95
N SER A 110 23.99 -27.04 -11.12
CA SER A 110 24.05 -28.25 -10.30
C SER A 110 24.19 -27.93 -8.79
N PRO A 111 23.19 -27.26 -8.19
CA PRO A 111 23.28 -26.78 -6.82
C PRO A 111 23.19 -27.90 -5.79
N ASP A 112 23.85 -27.70 -4.66
CA ASP A 112 23.76 -28.60 -3.50
C ASP A 112 22.43 -28.40 -2.74
N ILE A 113 21.97 -27.14 -2.68
CA ILE A 113 20.73 -26.76 -2.01
C ILE A 113 19.92 -25.84 -2.92
N TYR A 114 18.66 -26.20 -3.17
CA TYR A 114 17.67 -25.31 -3.78
C TYR A 114 16.78 -24.72 -2.71
N VAL A 115 16.67 -23.40 -2.70
CA VAL A 115 15.85 -22.66 -1.75
C VAL A 115 14.70 -21.99 -2.48
N LYS A 116 13.50 -22.10 -1.90
CA LYS A 116 12.32 -21.35 -2.32
C LYS A 116 11.73 -20.60 -1.14
N GLY A 117 11.39 -19.33 -1.34
CA GLY A 117 10.68 -18.53 -0.34
C GLY A 117 9.18 -18.54 -0.61
N GLY A 118 8.36 -18.38 0.44
CA GLY A 118 6.90 -18.25 0.32
C GLY A 118 6.11 -19.44 0.86
N ASP A 119 4.84 -19.54 0.45
CA ASP A 119 3.93 -20.67 0.76
C ASP A 119 4.22 -21.93 -0.08
N TYR A 120 5.40 -22.00 -0.70
CA TYR A 120 5.74 -23.16 -1.52
C TYR A 120 6.00 -24.37 -0.62
N CYS A 121 5.32 -25.48 -0.92
CA CYS A 121 5.65 -26.83 -0.47
C CYS A 121 6.19 -27.67 -1.64
N GLU A 122 6.67 -28.89 -1.39
CA GLU A 122 7.16 -29.79 -2.46
C GLU A 122 6.12 -29.97 -3.58
N ASP A 123 4.82 -30.02 -3.25
CA ASP A 123 3.73 -30.20 -4.22
C ASP A 123 3.49 -28.97 -5.11
N SER A 124 3.96 -27.80 -4.68
CA SER A 124 3.79 -26.53 -5.39
C SER A 124 4.97 -26.17 -6.31
N LEU A 125 6.08 -26.92 -6.23
CA LEU A 125 7.19 -26.76 -7.15
C LEU A 125 6.79 -27.17 -8.56
N ASN A 126 7.36 -26.51 -9.55
CA ASN A 126 7.16 -26.95 -10.91
C ASN A 126 7.75 -28.36 -11.11
N ARG A 127 7.00 -29.25 -11.75
CA ARG A 127 7.39 -30.66 -11.92
C ARG A 127 8.69 -30.84 -12.72
N GLU A 128 8.97 -29.96 -13.68
CA GLU A 128 10.23 -30.02 -14.45
C GLU A 128 11.42 -29.62 -13.58
N GLU A 129 11.31 -28.50 -12.85
CA GLU A 129 12.34 -28.06 -11.90
C GLU A 129 12.58 -29.13 -10.82
N TYR A 130 11.51 -29.72 -10.28
CA TYR A 130 11.60 -30.80 -9.30
C TYR A 130 12.30 -32.05 -9.86
N ALA A 131 11.98 -32.47 -11.09
CA ALA A 131 12.62 -33.61 -11.74
C ALA A 131 14.13 -33.40 -11.91
N VAL A 132 14.54 -32.19 -12.33
CA VAL A 132 15.97 -31.83 -12.45
C VAL A 132 16.64 -31.82 -11.07
N LEU A 133 16.01 -31.22 -10.05
CA LEU A 133 16.56 -31.18 -8.70
C LEU A 133 16.76 -32.58 -8.10
N LYS A 134 15.85 -33.52 -8.38
CA LYS A 134 16.00 -34.91 -7.95
C LYS A 134 17.10 -35.64 -8.71
N SER A 135 17.25 -35.43 -10.02
CA SER A 135 18.29 -36.11 -10.80
C SER A 135 19.71 -35.72 -10.37
N ILE A 136 19.88 -34.51 -9.81
CA ILE A 136 21.16 -34.01 -9.29
C ILE A 136 21.31 -34.17 -7.76
N ASN A 137 20.36 -34.82 -7.08
CA ASN A 137 20.34 -34.99 -5.62
C ASN A 137 20.43 -33.68 -4.81
N ALA A 138 19.84 -32.58 -5.31
CA ALA A 138 19.81 -31.31 -4.60
C ALA A 138 18.87 -31.37 -3.38
N GLN A 139 19.30 -30.80 -2.24
CA GLN A 139 18.44 -30.63 -1.08
C GLN A 139 17.45 -29.47 -1.32
N ILE A 140 16.15 -29.71 -1.18
CA ILE A 140 15.13 -28.66 -1.30
C ILE A 140 14.84 -28.10 0.09
N LYS A 141 14.89 -26.77 0.26
CA LYS A 141 14.53 -26.07 1.49
C LYS A 141 13.53 -24.95 1.21
N PHE A 142 12.57 -24.82 2.12
CA PHE A 142 11.58 -23.76 2.09
C PHE A 142 11.85 -22.78 3.22
N ILE A 143 11.89 -21.49 2.89
CA ILE A 143 12.04 -20.41 3.87
C ILE A 143 10.69 -19.73 4.04
N PRO A 144 10.16 -19.64 5.28
CA PRO A 144 8.86 -19.03 5.54
C PRO A 144 8.75 -17.61 4.98
N PHE A 145 7.57 -17.25 4.51
CA PHE A 145 7.29 -15.91 4.06
C PHE A 145 7.24 -14.93 5.25
N VAL A 146 7.77 -13.72 5.05
CA VAL A 146 7.51 -12.61 5.96
C VAL A 146 6.20 -11.95 5.53
N GLU A 147 5.15 -12.11 6.34
CA GLU A 147 3.82 -11.52 6.08
C GLU A 147 3.89 -10.01 5.75
N ASN A 148 2.94 -9.54 4.93
CA ASN A 148 2.73 -8.13 4.57
C ASN A 148 3.68 -7.47 3.55
N TYR A 149 4.50 -8.23 2.81
CA TYR A 149 5.39 -7.64 1.78
C TYR A 149 5.31 -8.34 0.43
N SER A 150 4.68 -7.72 -0.59
CA SER A 150 4.79 -8.14 -1.99
C SER A 150 4.99 -6.95 -2.92
N SER A 151 5.70 -7.13 -4.04
CA SER A 151 5.82 -6.07 -5.06
C SER A 151 4.46 -5.70 -5.67
N SER A 152 3.52 -6.66 -5.74
CA SER A 152 2.17 -6.42 -6.22
C SER A 152 1.39 -5.52 -5.26
N SER A 153 1.44 -5.76 -3.96
CA SER A 153 0.76 -4.90 -2.97
C SER A 153 1.36 -3.50 -2.89
N LEU A 154 2.68 -3.36 -3.11
CA LEU A 154 3.33 -2.04 -3.24
C LEU A 154 2.83 -1.30 -4.48
N LEU A 155 2.73 -1.99 -5.61
CA LEU A 155 2.22 -1.42 -6.85
C LEU A 155 0.74 -1.06 -6.76
N GLU A 156 -0.10 -1.91 -6.16
CA GLU A 156 -1.51 -1.60 -5.93
C GLU A 156 -1.65 -0.35 -5.05
N ARG A 157 -0.81 -0.18 -4.04
CA ARG A 157 -0.77 1.08 -3.25
C ARG A 157 -0.39 2.29 -4.10
N ILE A 158 0.61 2.17 -4.98
CA ILE A 158 1.03 3.26 -5.88
C ILE A 158 -0.05 3.55 -6.95
N LYS A 159 -0.65 2.51 -7.51
CA LYS A 159 -1.72 2.60 -8.51
C LYS A 159 -3.00 3.16 -7.90
N ALA A 160 -3.36 2.78 -6.67
CA ALA A 160 -4.47 3.39 -5.94
C ALA A 160 -4.26 4.91 -5.74
N MET A 161 -3.02 5.39 -5.70
CA MET A 161 -2.71 6.83 -5.71
C MET A 161 -2.83 7.48 -7.10
N SER A 162 -2.80 6.69 -8.19
CA SER A 162 -2.67 7.16 -9.58
C SER A 162 -3.87 6.85 -10.49
N SER A 163 -4.79 5.97 -10.07
CA SER A 163 -5.86 5.43 -10.91
C SER A 163 -7.15 6.23 -10.79
N VAL A 164 -7.06 7.53 -11.04
CA VAL A 164 -8.23 8.39 -11.17
C VAL A 164 -8.35 8.75 -12.63
N LYS A 165 -9.29 8.11 -13.33
CA LYS A 165 -9.62 8.55 -14.69
C LYS A 165 -10.35 9.89 -14.60
N PRO A 166 -9.95 10.91 -15.37
CA PRO A 166 -10.67 12.16 -15.36
C PRO A 166 -12.11 11.95 -15.86
N GLY A 167 -13.07 12.68 -15.29
CA GLY A 167 -14.41 12.77 -15.87
C GLY A 167 -14.36 13.41 -17.25
N ALA A 168 -15.45 13.34 -18.03
CA ALA A 168 -15.50 13.82 -19.41
C ALA A 168 -15.06 15.29 -19.62
N ASP A 169 -15.11 16.11 -18.57
CA ASP A 169 -14.79 17.54 -18.60
C ASP A 169 -13.34 17.88 -18.20
N TRP A 170 -12.46 16.88 -18.02
CA TRP A 170 -11.12 17.09 -17.46
C TRP A 170 -10.00 16.67 -18.45
N PRO A 171 -8.80 17.30 -18.36
CA PRO A 171 -7.69 16.98 -19.26
C PRO A 171 -7.21 15.52 -19.12
N GLU A 172 -6.79 14.91 -20.23
CA GLU A 172 -6.36 13.51 -20.30
C GLU A 172 -5.15 13.19 -19.40
N GLN A 173 -4.25 14.16 -19.21
CA GLN A 173 -3.15 14.09 -18.28
C GLN A 173 -3.40 15.04 -17.12
N LEU A 174 -3.60 14.48 -15.93
CA LEU A 174 -3.93 15.23 -14.74
C LEU A 174 -2.78 15.12 -13.72
N ASP A 175 -2.43 16.23 -13.08
CA ASP A 175 -1.49 16.21 -11.96
C ASP A 175 -1.98 15.23 -10.87
N PRO A 176 -1.13 14.37 -10.30
CA PRO A 176 -1.56 13.36 -9.34
C PRO A 176 -2.25 13.92 -8.09
N ALA A 177 -1.86 15.12 -7.63
CA ALA A 177 -2.54 15.76 -6.51
C ALA A 177 -3.95 16.20 -6.91
N LEU A 178 -4.10 16.83 -8.09
CA LEU A 178 -5.43 17.15 -8.63
C LEU A 178 -6.26 15.88 -8.86
N ALA A 179 -5.62 14.78 -9.26
CA ALA A 179 -6.29 13.51 -9.52
C ALA A 179 -6.90 12.97 -8.24
N LEU A 180 -6.16 13.02 -7.13
CA LEU A 180 -6.66 12.69 -5.82
C LEU A 180 -7.87 13.55 -5.44
N LEU A 181 -7.76 14.88 -5.53
CA LEU A 181 -8.84 15.80 -5.19
C LEU A 181 -10.11 15.47 -5.96
N TYR A 182 -9.95 15.25 -7.26
CA TYR A 182 -11.03 15.02 -8.17
C TYR A 182 -11.64 13.63 -8.02
N SER A 183 -10.88 12.62 -7.59
CA SER A 183 -11.35 11.25 -7.37
C SER A 183 -12.25 11.07 -6.16
N ARG A 184 -12.11 11.92 -5.14
CA ARG A 184 -12.75 11.72 -3.83
C ARG A 184 -14.27 11.57 -3.96
N ARG A 185 -14.82 10.40 -3.62
CA ARG A 185 -16.28 10.15 -3.61
C ARG A 185 -16.80 9.88 -2.22
N SER A 186 -18.09 10.14 -2.02
CA SER A 186 -18.79 9.70 -0.82
C SER A 186 -19.09 8.21 -0.93
N ILE A 187 -18.33 7.38 -0.23
CA ILE A 187 -18.49 5.93 -0.13
C ILE A 187 -19.31 5.60 1.13
N ARG A 188 -20.28 4.69 0.99
CA ARG A 188 -21.26 4.31 2.02
C ARG A 188 -21.43 2.80 2.16
N LYS A 189 -20.64 2.01 1.43
CA LYS A 189 -20.55 0.55 1.58
C LYS A 189 -19.11 0.21 1.90
N PHE A 190 -18.91 -0.51 3.00
CA PHE A 190 -17.58 -0.86 3.51
C PHE A 190 -17.49 -2.35 3.78
N SER A 191 -16.28 -2.90 3.78
CA SER A 191 -16.02 -4.24 4.32
C SER A 191 -15.98 -4.19 5.85
N ALA A 192 -15.98 -5.38 6.49
CA ALA A 192 -15.81 -5.50 7.94
C ALA A 192 -14.35 -5.36 8.40
N GLU A 193 -13.42 -5.11 7.49
CA GLU A 193 -11.99 -5.00 7.82
C GLU A 193 -11.72 -3.72 8.63
N ALA A 194 -10.93 -3.87 9.69
CA ALA A 194 -10.56 -2.77 10.56
C ALA A 194 -9.54 -1.82 9.90
N VAL A 195 -9.52 -0.57 10.34
CA VAL A 195 -8.47 0.40 10.00
C VAL A 195 -7.55 0.56 11.21
N ALA A 196 -6.24 0.43 10.98
CA ALA A 196 -5.23 0.53 12.03
C ALA A 196 -5.23 1.90 12.72
N GLN A 197 -4.91 1.94 14.01
CA GLN A 197 -4.84 3.18 14.78
C GLN A 197 -3.80 4.15 14.21
N GLU A 198 -2.69 3.63 13.70
CA GLU A 198 -1.62 4.41 13.08
C GLU A 198 -2.15 5.15 11.85
N THR A 199 -2.93 4.49 11.00
CA THR A 199 -3.61 5.14 9.87
C THR A 199 -4.54 6.23 10.36
N LEU A 200 -5.39 5.97 11.37
CA LEU A 200 -6.29 6.99 11.93
C LEU A 200 -5.53 8.21 12.46
N ARG A 201 -4.38 8.01 13.13
CA ARG A 201 -3.51 9.11 13.57
C ARG A 201 -2.98 9.93 12.39
N GLU A 202 -2.55 9.29 11.31
CA GLU A 202 -2.11 10.00 10.10
C GLU A 202 -3.23 10.82 9.45
N LEU A 203 -4.46 10.30 9.43
CA LEU A 203 -5.63 11.05 8.94
C LEU A 203 -5.87 12.32 9.78
N ILE A 204 -5.79 12.20 11.10
CA ILE A 204 -5.96 13.35 12.01
C ILE A 204 -4.81 14.37 11.83
N LYS A 205 -3.55 13.92 11.66
CA LYS A 205 -2.44 14.82 11.35
C LYS A 205 -2.68 15.61 10.07
N ALA A 206 -3.22 14.97 9.02
CA ALA A 206 -3.61 15.67 7.79
C ALA A 206 -4.70 16.72 8.06
N GLY A 207 -5.69 16.39 8.88
CA GLY A 207 -6.70 17.36 9.36
C GLY A 207 -6.09 18.56 10.07
N MET A 208 -5.17 18.31 11.02
CA MET A 208 -4.47 19.35 11.78
C MET A 208 -3.52 20.20 10.95
N ALA A 209 -3.17 19.78 9.74
CA ALA A 209 -2.38 20.57 8.78
C ALA A 209 -3.23 21.61 8.01
N ALA A 210 -4.54 21.67 8.25
CA ALA A 210 -5.37 22.72 7.69
C ALA A 210 -4.97 24.12 8.20
N PRO A 211 -5.20 25.19 7.43
CA PRO A 211 -5.09 26.54 7.95
C PRO A 211 -6.21 26.81 8.96
N SER A 212 -5.96 27.75 9.89
CA SER A 212 -6.99 28.28 10.80
C SER A 212 -6.91 29.79 10.93
N ALA A 213 -8.04 30.41 11.20
CA ALA A 213 -8.11 31.85 11.48
C ALA A 213 -7.15 32.21 12.62
N ARG A 214 -6.19 33.10 12.33
CA ARG A 214 -5.15 33.55 13.29
C ARG A 214 -4.35 32.40 13.92
N ALA A 215 -4.21 31.27 13.24
CA ALA A 215 -3.52 30.07 13.72
C ALA A 215 -4.05 29.54 15.08
N ARG A 216 -5.36 29.72 15.34
CA ARG A 216 -5.99 29.38 16.61
C ARG A 216 -6.24 27.88 16.80
N ASN A 217 -6.32 27.13 15.70
CA ASN A 217 -6.45 25.67 15.67
C ASN A 217 -7.56 25.16 16.62
N PRO A 218 -8.83 25.56 16.43
CA PRO A 218 -9.90 25.26 17.37
C PRO A 218 -10.42 23.81 17.28
N TRP A 219 -9.93 23.00 16.33
CA TRP A 219 -10.44 21.66 16.10
C TRP A 219 -10.11 20.67 17.23
N GLU A 220 -11.08 19.82 17.52
CA GLU A 220 -10.96 18.65 18.38
C GLU A 220 -11.55 17.43 17.64
N PHE A 221 -11.05 16.23 17.89
CA PHE A 221 -11.45 15.04 17.14
C PHE A 221 -11.87 13.89 18.05
N VAL A 222 -13.09 13.39 17.88
CA VAL A 222 -13.57 12.17 18.55
C VAL A 222 -13.49 11.01 17.56
N ILE A 223 -12.66 10.01 17.85
CA ILE A 223 -12.46 8.84 16.99
C ILE A 223 -13.27 7.68 17.55
N VAL A 224 -14.21 7.15 16.75
CA VAL A 224 -15.18 6.14 17.14
C VAL A 224 -14.93 4.85 16.36
N GLN A 225 -14.28 3.88 17.00
CA GLN A 225 -14.11 2.51 16.46
C GLN A 225 -15.01 1.49 17.16
N ASP A 226 -15.44 1.78 18.39
CA ASP A 226 -16.30 0.88 19.17
C ASP A 226 -17.64 0.62 18.45
N GLU A 227 -17.98 -0.65 18.29
CA GLU A 227 -19.16 -1.09 17.54
C GLU A 227 -20.45 -0.56 18.13
N ALA A 228 -20.63 -0.63 19.46
CA ALA A 228 -21.84 -0.17 20.12
C ALA A 228 -22.03 1.33 19.93
N ARG A 229 -20.95 2.12 20.08
CA ARG A 229 -20.97 3.56 19.83
C ARG A 229 -21.22 3.91 18.36
N LYS A 230 -20.66 3.16 17.40
CA LYS A 230 -20.98 3.37 15.98
C LYS A 230 -22.46 3.16 15.69
N HIS A 231 -23.07 2.12 16.27
CA HIS A 231 -24.51 1.86 16.13
C HIS A 231 -25.37 2.95 16.78
N GLU A 232 -25.00 3.40 17.98
CA GLU A 232 -25.68 4.50 18.65
C GLU A 232 -25.60 5.79 17.83
N LEU A 233 -24.40 6.17 17.36
CA LEU A 233 -24.18 7.34 16.52
C LEU A 233 -24.96 7.25 15.19
N ALA A 234 -25.05 6.07 14.59
CA ALA A 234 -25.85 5.81 13.39
C ALA A 234 -27.34 6.12 13.62
N GLY A 235 -27.87 5.83 14.82
CA GLY A 235 -29.23 6.14 15.22
C GLY A 235 -29.49 7.64 15.44
N LEU A 236 -28.46 8.40 15.81
CA LEU A 236 -28.56 9.84 16.05
C LEU A 236 -28.53 10.68 14.76
N LEU A 237 -27.95 10.15 13.68
CA LEU A 237 -27.72 10.88 12.44
C LEU A 237 -28.64 10.38 11.32
N PRO A 238 -29.64 11.18 10.87
CA PRO A 238 -30.47 10.83 9.73
C PRO A 238 -29.63 10.52 8.49
N ALA A 239 -29.97 9.45 7.78
CA ALA A 239 -29.19 8.87 6.67
C ALA A 239 -27.81 8.29 7.04
N GLY A 240 -27.50 8.13 8.33
CA GLY A 240 -26.26 7.56 8.85
C GLY A 240 -26.28 6.05 9.09
N ALA A 241 -27.24 5.29 8.54
CA ALA A 241 -27.34 3.84 8.81
C ALA A 241 -26.07 3.06 8.45
N PHE A 242 -25.31 3.52 7.47
CA PHE A 242 -24.06 2.88 7.04
C PHE A 242 -22.89 3.04 8.04
N LEU A 243 -23.04 3.86 9.09
CA LEU A 243 -22.02 4.07 10.12
C LEU A 243 -21.74 2.80 10.92
N ALA A 244 -22.80 2.02 11.17
CA ALA A 244 -22.72 0.77 11.90
C ALA A 244 -21.67 -0.18 11.28
N ASN A 245 -21.62 -0.24 9.95
CA ASN A 245 -20.77 -1.15 9.19
C ASN A 245 -19.42 -0.54 8.76
N ALA A 246 -19.11 0.68 9.16
CA ALA A 246 -17.85 1.34 8.83
C ALA A 246 -16.72 0.93 9.79
N ALA A 247 -15.47 1.00 9.36
CA ALA A 247 -14.34 0.67 10.24
C ALA A 247 -14.16 1.71 11.37
N ALA A 248 -14.44 2.98 11.09
CA ALA A 248 -14.40 4.05 12.07
C ALA A 248 -15.30 5.23 11.67
N THR A 249 -15.62 6.09 12.63
CA THR A 249 -16.15 7.45 12.39
C THR A 249 -15.34 8.47 13.18
N ILE A 250 -14.92 9.54 12.52
CA ILE A 250 -14.25 10.70 13.13
C ILE A 250 -15.28 11.82 13.24
N VAL A 251 -15.61 12.24 14.46
CA VAL A 251 -16.42 13.44 14.68
C VAL A 251 -15.47 14.63 14.82
N VAL A 252 -15.52 15.53 13.85
CA VAL A 252 -14.78 16.79 13.89
C VAL A 252 -15.59 17.77 14.73
N CYS A 253 -14.99 18.24 15.82
CA CYS A 253 -15.54 19.21 16.74
C CYS A 253 -14.71 20.48 16.71
N GLY A 254 -15.29 21.59 17.17
CA GLY A 254 -14.58 22.85 17.38
C GLY A 254 -14.75 23.34 18.81
N ASP A 255 -13.68 23.87 19.38
CA ASP A 255 -13.67 24.60 20.64
C ASP A 255 -13.96 26.08 20.39
N ILE A 256 -15.17 26.52 20.75
CA ILE A 256 -15.61 27.89 20.53
C ILE A 256 -14.77 28.90 21.30
N ASP A 257 -14.20 28.52 22.44
CA ASP A 257 -13.37 29.41 23.26
C ASP A 257 -11.99 29.65 22.62
N LYS A 258 -11.51 28.70 21.83
CA LYS A 258 -10.28 28.83 21.05
C LYS A 258 -10.48 29.58 19.74
N ALA A 259 -11.66 29.48 19.13
CA ALA A 259 -11.95 30.10 17.84
C ALA A 259 -11.58 31.59 17.79
N HIS A 260 -11.18 32.09 16.62
CA HIS A 260 -10.91 33.52 16.46
C HIS A 260 -12.14 34.33 16.84
N ASP A 261 -11.95 35.29 17.75
CA ASP A 261 -13.01 36.15 18.30
C ASP A 261 -14.17 35.39 18.94
N GLN A 262 -13.94 34.12 19.33
CA GLN A 262 -14.96 33.20 19.81
C GLN A 262 -16.16 33.09 18.85
N ALA A 263 -15.92 33.36 17.56
CA ALA A 263 -16.96 33.37 16.56
C ALA A 263 -17.18 31.96 16.00
N GLU A 264 -18.42 31.50 16.08
CA GLU A 264 -18.83 30.19 15.56
C GLU A 264 -18.53 30.07 14.06
N SER A 265 -18.71 31.15 13.29
CA SER A 265 -18.42 31.17 11.86
C SER A 265 -16.96 30.88 11.53
N PHE A 266 -15.99 31.37 12.32
CA PHE A 266 -14.56 31.04 12.13
C PHE A 266 -14.26 29.60 12.55
N MET A 267 -14.83 29.15 13.66
CA MET A 267 -14.70 27.76 14.11
C MET A 267 -15.19 26.77 13.05
N LEU A 268 -16.36 27.02 12.46
CA LEU A 268 -16.94 26.16 11.42
C LEU A 268 -16.08 26.14 10.15
N GLN A 269 -15.50 27.27 9.76
CA GLN A 269 -14.56 27.34 8.62
C GLN A 269 -13.32 26.49 8.88
N ASP A 270 -12.65 26.70 10.02
CA ASP A 270 -11.44 26.00 10.41
C ASP A 270 -11.69 24.48 10.48
N CYS A 271 -12.78 24.05 11.11
CA CYS A 271 -13.15 22.63 11.19
C CYS A 271 -13.51 22.02 9.84
N SER A 272 -14.14 22.79 8.94
CA SER A 272 -14.49 22.31 7.59
C SER A 272 -13.24 22.11 6.72
N LEU A 273 -12.24 22.98 6.87
CA LEU A 273 -10.94 22.84 6.20
C LEU A 273 -10.21 21.60 6.69
N ALA A 274 -10.16 21.38 8.01
CA ALA A 274 -9.59 20.17 8.62
C ALA A 274 -10.32 18.90 8.14
N ALA A 275 -11.66 18.93 8.09
CA ALA A 275 -12.47 17.82 7.61
C ALA A 275 -12.17 17.47 6.15
N GLN A 276 -12.00 18.48 5.28
CA GLN A 276 -11.67 18.25 3.88
C GLN A 276 -10.27 17.62 3.72
N ASN A 277 -9.28 18.06 4.50
CA ASN A 277 -7.97 17.40 4.51
C ASN A 277 -8.06 15.93 4.94
N ILE A 278 -8.85 15.62 5.97
CA ILE A 278 -9.09 14.23 6.40
C ILE A 278 -9.70 13.41 5.27
N LEU A 279 -10.74 13.92 4.59
CA LEU A 279 -11.39 13.22 3.48
C LEU A 279 -10.43 12.92 2.31
N LEU A 280 -9.53 13.86 1.99
CA LEU A 280 -8.50 13.67 0.96
C LEU A 280 -7.47 12.64 1.40
N ALA A 281 -7.00 12.71 2.65
CA ALA A 281 -6.07 11.73 3.20
C ALA A 281 -6.68 10.32 3.18
N ILE A 282 -7.93 10.15 3.61
CA ILE A 282 -8.65 8.87 3.53
C ILE A 282 -8.60 8.31 2.11
N THR A 283 -8.91 9.15 1.12
CA THR A 283 -8.90 8.74 -0.30
C THR A 283 -7.48 8.33 -0.73
N ALA A 284 -6.44 9.04 -0.29
CA ALA A 284 -5.05 8.72 -0.61
C ALA A 284 -4.59 7.39 0.02
N PHE A 285 -5.16 7.00 1.16
CA PHE A 285 -4.95 5.68 1.78
C PHE A 285 -5.74 4.56 1.10
N GLY A 286 -6.52 4.85 0.04
CA GLY A 286 -7.38 3.87 -0.63
C GLY A 286 -8.67 3.54 0.14
N LEU A 287 -8.97 4.30 1.19
CA LEU A 287 -10.19 4.14 1.97
C LEU A 287 -11.35 4.92 1.34
N GLY A 288 -12.57 4.44 1.59
CA GLY A 288 -13.78 5.19 1.31
C GLY A 288 -14.21 6.01 2.52
N ALA A 289 -14.84 7.16 2.28
CA ALA A 289 -15.54 7.88 3.35
C ALA A 289 -16.79 8.62 2.91
N CYS A 290 -17.65 8.96 3.87
CA CYS A 290 -18.76 9.88 3.69
C CYS A 290 -18.82 10.89 4.84
N CYS A 291 -18.99 12.16 4.49
CA CYS A 291 -19.27 13.23 5.44
C CYS A 291 -20.76 13.24 5.81
N LEU A 292 -21.05 13.53 7.08
CA LEU A 292 -22.39 13.62 7.66
C LEU A 292 -22.53 14.93 8.43
N GLY A 293 -23.56 15.70 8.13
CA GLY A 293 -23.84 16.96 8.80
C GLY A 293 -24.37 16.74 10.23
N ILE A 294 -23.71 17.36 11.20
CA ILE A 294 -24.18 17.47 12.58
C ILE A 294 -24.67 18.91 12.80
N HIS A 295 -23.75 19.88 12.72
CA HIS A 295 -24.07 21.30 12.65
C HIS A 295 -24.76 21.65 11.31
N PRO A 296 -25.75 22.56 11.25
CA PRO A 296 -26.29 23.41 12.32
C PRO A 296 -27.50 22.82 13.06
N ARG A 297 -27.71 21.51 13.02
CA ARG A 297 -28.92 20.89 13.59
C ARG A 297 -28.75 20.70 15.09
N GLN A 298 -29.43 21.55 15.88
CA GLN A 298 -29.26 21.61 17.33
C GLN A 298 -29.58 20.30 18.06
N ASP A 299 -30.59 19.58 17.58
CA ASP A 299 -30.93 18.24 18.06
C ASP A 299 -29.75 17.26 17.92
N ARG A 300 -29.05 17.30 16.78
CA ARG A 300 -27.88 16.45 16.51
C ARG A 300 -26.67 16.89 17.33
N ILE A 301 -26.43 18.20 17.44
CA ILE A 301 -25.34 18.75 18.25
C ILE A 301 -25.48 18.28 19.70
N ILE A 302 -26.66 18.49 20.30
CA ILE A 302 -26.93 18.09 21.70
C ILE A 302 -26.81 16.58 21.88
N ALA A 303 -27.37 15.79 20.95
CA ALA A 303 -27.32 14.34 21.03
C ALA A 303 -25.87 13.81 21.01
N VAL A 304 -25.04 14.32 20.09
CA VAL A 304 -23.62 13.93 19.98
C VAL A 304 -22.81 14.43 21.18
N GLN A 305 -23.05 15.65 21.66
CA GLN A 305 -22.42 16.17 22.88
C GLN A 305 -22.74 15.29 24.09
N ASN A 306 -24.02 14.90 24.26
CA ASN A 306 -24.44 14.04 25.38
C ASN A 306 -23.83 12.64 25.28
N MET A 307 -23.86 12.05 24.09
CA MET A 307 -23.31 10.70 23.84
C MET A 307 -21.83 10.63 24.24
N PHE A 308 -21.02 11.60 23.82
CA PHE A 308 -19.58 11.62 24.10
C PHE A 308 -19.20 12.42 25.35
N LYS A 309 -20.18 12.94 26.10
CA LYS A 309 -19.99 13.80 27.29
C LYS A 309 -19.05 14.97 27.01
N LEU A 310 -19.23 15.60 25.85
CA LEU A 310 -18.39 16.73 25.44
C LEU A 310 -18.67 17.96 26.32
N PRO A 311 -17.64 18.75 26.67
CA PRO A 311 -17.84 20.05 27.29
C PRO A 311 -18.73 20.95 26.42
N LYS A 312 -19.47 21.89 27.03
CA LYS A 312 -20.40 22.78 26.31
C LYS A 312 -19.73 23.62 25.22
N ASN A 313 -18.48 24.02 25.43
CA ASN A 313 -17.68 24.78 24.48
C ASN A 313 -17.16 23.94 23.30
N ILE A 314 -17.21 22.60 23.40
CA ILE A 314 -16.83 21.70 22.31
C ILE A 314 -18.06 21.36 21.49
N ILE A 315 -18.14 21.94 20.29
CA ILE A 315 -19.29 21.86 19.40
C ILE A 315 -18.98 20.85 18.28
N PRO A 316 -19.70 19.71 18.18
CA PRO A 316 -19.55 18.79 17.07
C PRO A 316 -20.04 19.42 15.75
N VAL A 317 -19.15 19.50 14.77
CA VAL A 317 -19.39 20.18 13.49
C VAL A 317 -19.92 19.17 12.46
N LEU A 318 -19.19 18.07 12.24
CA LEU A 318 -19.55 17.04 11.27
C LEU A 318 -18.95 15.68 11.63
N GLY A 319 -19.50 14.61 11.06
CA GLY A 319 -18.95 13.26 11.13
C GLY A 319 -18.32 12.84 9.81
N ILE A 320 -17.19 12.14 9.87
CA ILE A 320 -16.52 11.50 8.73
C ILE A 320 -16.47 10.01 9.01
N THR A 321 -17.30 9.26 8.32
CA THR A 321 -17.33 7.80 8.43
C THR A 321 -16.44 7.20 7.36
N LEU A 322 -15.63 6.21 7.71
CA LEU A 322 -14.62 5.63 6.84
C LEU A 322 -14.45 4.12 6.98
N GLY A 323 -13.95 3.49 5.92
CA GLY A 323 -13.60 2.07 5.88
C GLY A 323 -13.13 1.63 4.51
N TRP A 324 -12.84 0.34 4.36
CA TRP A 324 -12.43 -0.24 3.08
C TRP A 324 -13.62 -0.30 2.12
N PRO A 325 -13.56 0.35 0.95
CA PRO A 325 -14.71 0.52 0.07
C PRO A 325 -15.21 -0.82 -0.50
N GLN A 326 -16.52 -1.02 -0.48
CA GLN A 326 -17.24 -2.14 -1.14
C GLN A 326 -18.18 -1.63 -2.24
N GLU A 327 -17.91 -0.42 -2.73
CA GLU A 327 -18.53 0.15 -3.92
C GLU A 327 -17.52 1.03 -4.64
N HIS A 328 -17.59 1.03 -5.97
CA HIS A 328 -16.88 1.98 -6.81
C HIS A 328 -17.88 3.03 -7.30
N LYS A 329 -17.46 4.30 -7.33
CA LYS A 329 -18.26 5.39 -7.90
C LYS A 329 -17.39 6.13 -8.89
N GLU A 330 -17.91 6.26 -10.11
CA GLU A 330 -17.19 6.96 -11.16
C GLU A 330 -16.87 8.40 -10.77
N PRO A 331 -15.79 8.94 -11.34
CA PRO A 331 -15.52 10.33 -11.17
C PRO A 331 -16.63 11.24 -11.75
N ARG A 332 -17.03 12.28 -11.03
CA ARG A 332 -18.00 13.30 -11.46
C ARG A 332 -17.49 14.70 -11.15
N SER A 333 -17.81 15.64 -12.02
CA SER A 333 -17.56 17.06 -11.86
C SER A 333 -18.84 17.78 -11.40
N ASN A 334 -18.69 18.76 -10.52
CA ASN A 334 -19.74 19.76 -10.24
C ASN A 334 -19.32 21.14 -10.80
N PHE A 335 -18.38 21.16 -11.74
CA PHE A 335 -17.87 22.39 -12.36
C PHE A 335 -19.02 23.14 -13.06
N ARG A 336 -19.01 24.46 -12.88
CA ARG A 336 -19.98 25.40 -13.44
C ARG A 336 -19.24 26.67 -13.79
N GLU A 337 -19.09 26.93 -15.09
CA GLU A 337 -18.38 28.12 -15.61
C GLU A 337 -19.00 29.42 -15.04
N GLU A 338 -20.33 29.44 -14.87
CA GLU A 338 -21.09 30.58 -14.36
C GLU A 338 -20.81 30.94 -12.89
N ALA A 339 -20.12 30.07 -12.15
CA ALA A 339 -19.70 30.36 -10.77
C ALA A 339 -18.37 31.16 -10.71
N LEU A 340 -17.74 31.43 -11.86
CA LEU A 340 -16.49 32.19 -11.96
C LEU A 340 -16.79 33.67 -12.25
N HIS A 341 -16.25 34.57 -11.42
CA HIS A 341 -16.38 36.03 -11.59
C HIS A 341 -14.98 36.66 -11.65
N TRP A 342 -14.63 37.31 -12.76
CA TRP A 342 -13.33 37.95 -12.99
C TRP A 342 -13.49 39.47 -12.83
N TYR A 343 -12.63 40.09 -12.02
CA TYR A 343 -12.63 41.53 -11.72
C TYR A 343 -11.30 42.19 -12.07
#